data_AF-A0A958AQC2-F1
#
_entry.id   AF-A0A958AQC2-F1
#
_cell.length_a   1.000
_cell.length_b   1.000
_cell.length_c   1.000
_cell.angle_alpha   90.00
_cell.angle_beta   90.00
_cell.angle_gamma   90.00
#
_symmetry.space_group_name_H-M   'P 1'
#
loop_
_entity.id
_entity.type
_entity.pdbx_description
1 polymer ?
#
loop_
_entity_poly.entity_id
_entity_poly.type
_entity_poly.pdbx_seq_one_letter_code
_entity_poly.pdbx_strand_id
1 'polypeptide(L)'
;MAKDIETTLRNIAANVASYVKDAAELRVETRYVEIKIGEDVATDFDQAQPAAQTIIKLDGDCQTTIPVRAGDEGLEIDDDLFDVHERNVAAAIEYRASMLKALLSALSSARE
;
A
#
# COMPACT_ATOMS: atom_id res chain seq x y z
N MET A 1 -30.23 27.41 -1.58
CA MET A 1 -30.66 26.22 -0.83
C MET A 1 -30.71 24.96 -1.70
N ALA A 2 -31.64 24.80 -2.67
CA ALA A 2 -31.67 23.58 -3.51
C ALA A 2 -30.43 23.40 -4.42
N LYS A 3 -29.92 24.48 -5.01
CA LYS A 3 -28.67 24.47 -5.81
C LYS A 3 -27.42 24.15 -4.98
N ASP A 4 -27.38 24.57 -3.71
CA ASP A 4 -26.26 24.31 -2.82
C ASP A 4 -26.20 22.83 -2.44
N ILE A 5 -27.36 22.20 -2.20
CA ILE A 5 -27.46 20.77 -1.89
C ILE A 5 -27.04 19.91 -3.09
N GLU A 6 -27.47 20.25 -4.31
CA GLU A 6 -27.06 19.53 -5.52
C GLU A 6 -25.54 19.64 -5.76
N THR A 7 -24.97 20.83 -5.53
CA THR A 7 -23.54 21.09 -5.70
C THR A 7 -22.72 20.33 -4.66
N THR A 8 -23.15 20.31 -3.39
CA THR A 8 -22.52 19.54 -2.32
C THR A 8 -22.58 18.04 -2.57
N LEU A 9 -23.72 17.51 -3.02
CA LEU A 9 -23.86 16.09 -3.38
C LEU A 9 -22.94 15.69 -4.54
N ARG A 10 -22.83 16.51 -5.59
CA ARG A 10 -21.89 16.27 -6.69
C ARG A 10 -20.44 16.30 -6.23
N ASN A 11 -20.07 17.23 -5.34
CA ASN A 11 -18.72 17.31 -4.81
C ASN A 11 -18.38 16.11 -3.92
N ILE A 12 -19.33 15.64 -3.11
CA ILE A 12 -19.17 14.40 -2.31
C ILE A 12 -19.02 13.20 -3.24
N ALA A 13 -19.86 13.07 -4.27
CA ALA A 13 -19.78 11.97 -5.23
C ALA A 13 -18.46 11.98 -6.01
N ALA A 14 -17.98 13.15 -6.43
CA ALA A 14 -16.70 13.31 -7.12
C ALA A 14 -15.50 12.94 -6.22
N ASN A 15 -15.52 13.38 -4.95
CA ASN A 15 -14.50 13.00 -3.98
C ASN A 15 -14.53 11.50 -3.68
N VAL A 16 -15.72 10.91 -3.50
CA VAL A 16 -15.86 9.45 -3.31
C VAL A 16 -15.34 8.71 -4.54
N ALA A 17 -15.64 9.16 -5.75
CA ALA A 17 -15.14 8.53 -6.98
C ALA A 17 -13.60 8.62 -7.10
N SER A 18 -12.98 9.75 -6.73
CA SER A 18 -11.51 9.85 -6.71
C SER A 18 -10.91 8.96 -5.64
N TYR A 19 -11.47 8.93 -4.43
CA TYR A 19 -11.02 8.05 -3.36
C TYR A 19 -11.16 6.57 -3.71
N VAL A 20 -12.24 6.16 -4.39
CA VAL A 20 -12.42 4.78 -4.87
C VAL A 20 -11.39 4.43 -5.95
N LYS A 21 -11.05 5.39 -6.81
CA LYS A 21 -10.02 5.20 -7.85
C LYS A 21 -8.63 5.07 -7.24
N ASP A 22 -8.30 5.87 -6.24
CA ASP A 22 -7.01 5.80 -5.53
C ASP A 22 -6.94 4.58 -4.60
N ALA A 23 -8.07 4.21 -4.00
CA ALA A 23 -8.22 2.98 -3.24
C ALA A 23 -8.44 1.75 -4.13
N ALA A 24 -8.33 1.84 -5.46
CA ALA A 24 -8.47 0.69 -6.36
C ALA A 24 -7.26 -0.24 -6.31
N GLU A 25 -6.09 0.30 -6.01
CA GLU A 25 -4.84 -0.44 -5.95
C GLU A 25 -4.17 -0.22 -4.59
N LEU A 26 -3.79 -1.32 -3.95
CA LEU A 26 -2.87 -1.31 -2.81
C LEU A 26 -1.53 -1.82 -3.31
N ARG A 27 -0.56 -0.93 -3.41
CA ARG A 27 0.82 -1.26 -3.72
C ARG A 27 1.67 -1.18 -2.47
N VAL A 28 2.30 -2.30 -2.13
CA VAL A 28 3.27 -2.42 -1.05
C VAL A 28 4.62 -2.71 -1.68
N GLU A 29 5.61 -1.88 -1.39
CA GLU A 29 6.97 -2.04 -1.91
C GLU A 29 7.94 -1.98 -0.73
N THR A 30 8.67 -3.06 -0.51
CA THR A 30 9.77 -3.08 0.45
C THR A 30 11.03 -2.71 -0.32
N ARG A 31 11.74 -1.70 0.17
CA ARG A 31 13.05 -1.30 -0.33
C ARG A 31 14.13 -1.56 0.72
N TYR A 32 15.36 -1.77 0.27
CA TYR A 32 16.51 -1.94 1.13
C TYR A 32 17.63 -0.95 0.77
N VAL A 33 18.44 -0.62 1.76
CA VAL A 33 19.69 0.13 1.59
C VAL A 33 20.73 -0.51 2.51
N GLU A 34 21.97 -0.60 2.03
CA GLU A 34 23.07 -1.11 2.84
C GLU A 34 23.45 -0.10 3.91
N ILE A 35 23.45 -0.53 5.17
CA ILE A 35 23.90 0.30 6.30
C ILE A 35 25.42 0.24 6.35
N LYS A 36 26.08 1.37 6.03
CA LYS A 36 27.53 1.51 6.20
C LYS A 36 27.84 1.86 7.65
N ILE A 37 28.33 0.89 8.41
CA ILE A 37 28.78 1.12 9.80
C ILE A 37 30.31 1.35 9.78
N GLY A 38 30.76 2.52 10.23
CA GLY A 38 32.18 2.80 10.49
C GLY A 38 32.85 3.87 9.61
N GLU A 39 32.17 4.38 8.59
CA GLU A 39 32.53 5.63 7.93
C GLU A 39 31.53 6.70 8.39
N ASP A 40 31.95 7.96 8.49
CA ASP A 40 31.13 9.13 8.86
C ASP A 40 30.08 9.48 7.77
N VAL A 41 29.53 8.45 7.13
CA VAL A 41 28.65 8.50 5.96
C VAL A 41 27.26 8.10 6.42
N ALA A 42 26.35 9.08 6.44
CA ALA A 42 24.95 8.83 6.69
C ALA A 42 24.39 7.86 5.63
N THR A 43 23.60 6.88 6.07
CA THR A 43 22.85 6.01 5.16
C THR A 43 21.82 6.86 4.40
N ASP A 44 21.91 6.86 3.07
CA ASP A 44 20.99 7.60 2.21
C ASP A 44 19.81 6.72 1.79
N PHE A 45 18.64 7.00 2.38
CA PHE A 45 17.41 6.26 2.08
C PHE A 45 16.84 6.58 0.69
N ASP A 46 17.26 7.67 0.05
CA ASP A 46 16.83 8.00 -1.31
C ASP A 46 17.44 7.04 -2.35
N GLN A 47 18.52 6.35 -2.00
CA GLN A 47 19.17 5.32 -2.82
C GLN A 47 18.62 3.90 -2.60
N ALA A 48 17.53 3.74 -1.82
CA ALA A 48 16.99 2.44 -1.51
C ALA A 48 16.48 1.69 -2.76
N GLN A 49 16.87 0.43 -2.91
CA GLN A 49 16.55 -0.42 -4.06
C GLN A 49 15.32 -1.28 -3.77
N PRO A 50 14.46 -1.54 -4.78
CA PRO A 50 13.29 -2.39 -4.61
C PRO A 50 13.71 -3.84 -4.35
N ALA A 51 13.15 -4.41 -3.29
CA ALA A 51 13.48 -5.74 -2.78
C ALA A 51 12.33 -6.73 -2.96
N ALA A 52 11.12 -6.27 -2.67
CA ALA A 52 9.89 -7.05 -2.78
C ALA A 52 8.72 -6.11 -3.09
N GLN A 53 7.74 -6.60 -3.83
CA GLN A 53 6.57 -5.83 -4.22
C GLN A 53 5.32 -6.68 -4.23
N THR A 54 4.23 -6.15 -3.69
CA THR A 54 2.89 -6.73 -3.79
C THR A 54 1.91 -5.68 -4.26
N ILE A 55 1.10 -6.02 -5.26
CA ILE A 55 0.02 -5.18 -5.79
C ILE A 55 -1.28 -5.94 -5.60
N ILE A 56 -2.24 -5.34 -4.90
CA ILE A 56 -3.57 -5.91 -4.63
C ILE A 56 -4.63 -4.94 -5.12
N LYS A 57 -5.37 -5.33 -6.16
CA LYS A 57 -6.46 -4.56 -6.72
C LYS A 57 -7.79 -4.85 -6.01
N LEU A 58 -8.74 -3.92 -6.13
CA LEU A 58 -10.09 -4.04 -5.56
C LEU A 58 -10.90 -5.19 -6.16
N ASP A 59 -10.59 -5.60 -7.39
CA ASP A 59 -11.23 -6.73 -8.07
C ASP A 59 -10.72 -8.10 -7.58
N GLY A 60 -9.74 -8.10 -6.66
CA GLY A 60 -9.15 -9.31 -6.10
C GLY A 60 -7.91 -9.79 -6.85
N ASP A 61 -7.52 -9.15 -7.95
CA ASP A 61 -6.28 -9.47 -8.63
C ASP A 61 -5.08 -9.11 -7.74
N CYS A 62 -4.20 -10.09 -7.53
CA CYS A 62 -2.96 -9.91 -6.80
C CYS A 62 -1.74 -10.28 -7.65
N GLN A 63 -0.69 -9.50 -7.52
CA GLN A 63 0.63 -9.78 -8.09
C GLN A 63 1.68 -9.58 -7.01
N THR A 64 2.54 -10.58 -6.83
CA THR A 64 3.63 -10.54 -5.85
C THR A 64 4.95 -10.87 -6.52
N THR A 65 5.95 -10.03 -6.26
CA THR A 65 7.35 -10.20 -6.63
C THR A 65 8.13 -10.43 -5.36
N ILE A 66 8.72 -11.63 -5.22
CA ILE A 66 9.45 -12.07 -4.03
C ILE A 66 10.97 -11.94 -4.21
N PRO A 67 11.71 -11.64 -3.13
CA PRO A 67 13.16 -11.59 -3.17
C PRO A 67 13.72 -13.01 -3.28
N VAL A 68 14.63 -13.23 -4.22
CA VAL A 68 15.35 -14.49 -4.36
C VAL A 68 16.85 -14.22 -4.49
N ARG A 69 17.65 -15.09 -3.89
CA ARG A 69 19.11 -15.10 -3.96
C ARG A 69 19.60 -16.38 -4.64
N ALA A 70 20.81 -16.34 -5.18
CA ALA A 70 21.48 -17.55 -5.63
C ALA A 70 21.97 -18.32 -4.39
N GLY A 71 21.47 -19.55 -4.22
CA GLY A 71 21.95 -20.53 -3.25
C GLY A 71 22.76 -21.63 -3.91
N ASP A 72 23.22 -22.59 -3.10
CA ASP A 72 24.12 -23.67 -3.56
C ASP A 72 23.44 -24.63 -4.55
N GLU A 73 22.12 -24.82 -4.45
CA GLU A 73 21.33 -25.74 -5.29
C GLU A 73 20.40 -25.03 -6.29
N GLY A 74 20.40 -23.69 -6.34
CA GLY A 74 19.51 -22.94 -7.23
C GLY A 74 19.12 -21.57 -6.68
N LEU A 75 17.88 -21.15 -6.96
CA LEU A 75 17.33 -19.92 -6.39
C LEU A 75 16.69 -20.23 -5.04
N GLU A 76 17.07 -19.50 -4.01
CA GLU A 76 16.50 -19.55 -2.66
C GLU A 76 15.75 -18.26 -2.36
N ILE A 77 14.67 -18.34 -1.60
CA ILE A 77 13.98 -17.15 -1.10
C ILE A 77 14.84 -16.51 -0.02
N ASP A 78 14.90 -15.18 -0.02
CA ASP A 78 15.45 -14.44 1.11
C ASP A 78 14.38 -14.33 2.20
N ASP A 79 14.37 -15.29 3.12
CA ASP A 79 13.32 -15.44 4.14
C ASP A 79 13.22 -14.22 5.06
N ASP A 80 14.36 -13.62 5.45
CA ASP A 80 14.37 -12.45 6.34
C ASP A 80 13.68 -11.25 5.67
N LEU A 81 13.97 -11.04 4.38
CA LEU A 81 13.41 -9.93 3.63
C LEU A 81 11.95 -10.18 3.22
N PHE A 82 11.62 -11.45 2.95
CA PHE A 82 10.25 -11.88 2.70
C PHE A 82 9.36 -11.69 3.94
N ASP A 83 9.83 -12.08 5.13
CA ASP A 83 9.13 -11.90 6.42
C ASP A 83 8.80 -10.43 6.69
N VAL A 84 9.76 -9.53 6.45
CA VAL A 84 9.55 -8.08 6.58
C VAL A 84 8.49 -7.60 5.60
N HIS A 85 8.53 -8.08 4.35
CA HIS A 85 7.53 -7.73 3.36
C HIS A 85 6.13 -8.23 3.73
N GLU A 86 5.99 -9.47 4.18
CA GLU A 86 4.69 -10.03 4.60
C GLU A 86 4.07 -9.23 5.75
N ARG A 87 4.87 -8.82 6.75
CA ARG A 87 4.40 -7.96 7.84
C ARG A 87 3.91 -6.60 7.34
N ASN A 88 4.62 -6.00 6.39
CA ASN A 88 4.21 -4.73 5.78
C ASN A 88 2.92 -4.88 4.96
N VAL A 89 2.79 -5.98 4.21
CA VAL A 89 1.57 -6.28 3.44
C VAL A 89 0.38 -6.47 4.38
N ALA A 90 0.53 -7.23 5.45
CA ALA A 90 -0.53 -7.43 6.45
C ALA A 90 -0.98 -6.11 7.08
N ALA A 91 -0.03 -5.27 7.54
CA ALA A 91 -0.33 -3.96 8.11
C ALA A 91 -1.04 -3.04 7.10
N ALA A 92 -0.64 -3.06 5.83
CA ALA A 92 -1.24 -2.27 4.76
C ALA A 92 -2.68 -2.70 4.46
N ILE A 93 -2.96 -4.01 4.48
CA ILE A 93 -4.31 -4.57 4.32
C ILE A 93 -5.21 -4.13 5.49
N GLU A 94 -4.72 -4.23 6.73
CA GLU A 94 -5.48 -3.80 7.92
C GLU A 94 -5.80 -2.30 7.90
N TYR A 95 -4.83 -1.48 7.51
CA TYR A 95 -5.01 -0.04 7.36
C TYR A 95 -6.06 0.28 6.28
N ARG A 96 -5.97 -0.34 5.10
CA ARG A 96 -6.94 -0.17 4.00
C ARG A 96 -8.34 -0.61 4.45
N ALA A 97 -8.46 -1.74 5.14
CA ALA A 97 -9.74 -2.22 5.67
C ALA A 97 -10.35 -1.22 6.69
N SER A 98 -9.52 -0.64 7.55
CA SER A 98 -9.97 0.35 8.53
C SER A 98 -10.45 1.65 7.87
N MET A 99 -9.74 2.13 6.85
CA MET A 99 -10.17 3.31 6.07
C MET A 99 -11.47 3.05 5.31
N LEU A 100 -11.62 1.89 4.65
CA LEU A 100 -12.84 1.54 3.93
C LEU A 100 -14.04 1.43 4.88
N LYS A 101 -13.86 0.88 6.09
CA LYS A 101 -14.89 0.86 7.14
C LYS A 101 -15.28 2.28 7.58
N ALA A 102 -14.32 3.16 7.81
CA ALA A 102 -14.59 4.54 8.19
C ALA A 102 -15.35 5.31 7.11
N LEU A 103 -14.98 5.13 5.84
CA LEU A 103 -15.68 5.69 4.69
C LEU A 103 -17.12 5.17 4.58
N LEU A 104 -17.32 3.85 4.72
CA LEU A 104 -18.65 3.26 4.71
C LEU A 104 -19.53 3.84 5.82
N SER A 105 -18.98 3.99 7.02
CA SER A 105 -19.67 4.59 8.17
C SER A 105 -20.08 6.04 7.89
N ALA A 106 -19.18 6.86 7.33
CA ALA A 106 -19.46 8.25 7.00
C ALA A 106 -20.58 8.37 5.94
N LEU A 107 -20.57 7.49 4.93
CA LEU A 107 -21.59 7.45 3.89
C LEU A 107 -22.95 6.97 4.41
N SER A 108 -22.99 6.00 5.32
CA SER A 108 -24.24 5.57 5.95
C SER A 108 -24.85 6.64 6.84
N SER A 109 -24.02 7.36 7.60
CA SER A 109 -24.48 8.44 8.49
C SER A 109 -24.95 9.69 7.74
N ALA A 110 -24.50 9.90 6.50
CA ALA A 110 -24.98 11.01 5.66
C ALA A 110 -26.36 10.75 5.02
N ARG A 111 -26.91 9.52 5.15
CA ARG A 111 -28.20 9.12 4.60
C ARG A 111 -29.35 9.20 5.63
N GLU A 112 -29.03 9.29 6.92
CA GLU A 112 -29.98 9.58 8.01
C GLU A 112 -30.17 11.09 8.21
#